data_AF-A0A7X3BYR2-F1
#
_entry.id   AF-A0A7X3BYR2-F1
#
_cell.length_a   1.000
_cell.length_b   1.000
_cell.length_c   1.000
_cell.angle_alpha   90.00
_cell.angle_beta   90.00
_cell.angle_gamma   90.00
#
_symmetry.space_group_name_H-M   'P 1'
#
loop_
_entity.id
_entity.type
_entity.pdbx_description
1 polymer ?
#
loop_
_entity_poly.entity_id
_entity_poly.type
_entity_poly.pdbx_seq_one_letter_code
_entity_poly.pdbx_strand_id
1 'polypeptide(L)'
;DELSTLTSLQSKSLLSILQELQETFEEELTFNLDTQQVQLIEHHSHQTNYYFHQLYNQSTILKILRFFLLQGNQSFNEFTQKEYISIATGYRVRQKCGLLLRSVGLDLVKNQVVGPEYRIRFLIALLQFHFGIEIYDLNDGSMDWVTHMIVQSNSQLSHELLEITPDEYVHFSILVALTWKRREFPLEFPESKEFEKLKNLFMYPILMEHCQTYLEPHANMTFTQEELDYIFLVYCSANSSFSKDKWNQEKKTHTIQLILQHTRGKHLLSK
;
A
#
# COMPACT_ATOMS: atom_id res chain seq x y z
N ASP A 1 24.51 -13.40 -21.01
CA ASP A 1 23.60 -13.05 -22.13
C ASP A 1 22.13 -13.12 -21.77
N GLU A 2 21.67 -14.19 -21.10
CA GLU A 2 20.26 -14.32 -20.70
C GLU A 2 19.79 -13.20 -19.76
N LEU A 3 20.52 -12.94 -18.66
CA LEU A 3 20.21 -11.85 -17.73
C LEU A 3 20.21 -10.47 -18.41
N SER A 4 21.14 -10.22 -19.33
CA SER A 4 21.18 -8.98 -20.11
C SER A 4 19.93 -8.84 -20.99
N THR A 5 19.44 -9.95 -21.54
CA THR A 5 18.20 -9.97 -22.34
C THR A 5 16.97 -9.71 -21.46
N LEU A 6 16.87 -10.39 -20.31
CA LEU A 6 15.74 -10.24 -19.38
C LEU A 6 15.62 -8.84 -18.80
N THR A 7 16.75 -8.23 -18.45
CA THR A 7 16.80 -6.91 -17.82
C THR A 7 16.90 -5.76 -18.82
N SER A 8 17.17 -6.05 -20.09
CA SER A 8 17.55 -5.06 -21.11
C SER A 8 18.77 -4.21 -20.73
N LEU A 9 19.63 -4.71 -19.83
CA LEU A 9 20.86 -4.03 -19.39
C LEU A 9 22.07 -4.53 -20.15
N GLN A 10 23.03 -3.63 -20.38
CA GLN A 10 24.34 -4.02 -20.91
C GLN A 10 25.13 -4.81 -19.87
N SER A 11 25.94 -5.78 -20.30
CA SER A 11 26.67 -6.69 -19.40
C SER A 11 27.56 -5.96 -18.38
N LYS A 12 28.18 -4.83 -18.77
CA LYS A 12 28.97 -4.00 -17.83
C LYS A 12 28.10 -3.39 -16.72
N SER A 13 26.93 -2.88 -17.07
CA SER A 13 25.98 -2.33 -16.09
C SER A 13 25.43 -3.42 -15.18
N LEU A 14 25.14 -4.61 -15.73
CA LEU A 14 24.69 -5.76 -14.95
C LEU A 14 25.74 -6.15 -13.90
N LEU A 15 27.02 -6.25 -14.28
CA LEU A 15 28.09 -6.57 -13.34
C LEU A 15 28.24 -5.50 -12.24
N SER A 16 28.14 -4.21 -12.59
CA SER A 16 28.16 -3.12 -11.60
C SER A 16 27.03 -3.26 -10.59
N ILE A 17 25.81 -3.52 -11.07
CA ILE A 17 24.64 -3.68 -10.19
C ILE A 17 24.78 -4.91 -9.30
N LEU A 18 25.29 -6.02 -9.83
CA LEU A 18 25.52 -7.23 -9.02
C LEU A 18 26.58 -7.00 -7.93
N GLN A 19 27.62 -6.22 -8.23
CA GLN A 19 28.60 -5.80 -7.22
C GLN A 19 27.97 -4.88 -6.17
N GLU A 20 27.19 -3.88 -6.58
CA GLU A 20 26.47 -2.99 -5.65
C GLU A 20 25.49 -3.77 -4.75
N LEU A 21 24.78 -4.76 -5.30
CA LEU A 21 23.91 -5.65 -4.53
C LEU A 21 24.70 -6.54 -3.57
N GLN A 22 25.85 -7.07 -4.00
CA GLN A 22 26.75 -7.83 -3.14
C GLN A 22 27.25 -7.01 -1.96
N GLU A 23 27.63 -5.76 -2.19
CA GLU A 23 28.08 -4.83 -1.14
C GLU A 23 26.93 -4.44 -0.21
N THR A 24 25.73 -4.22 -0.75
CA THR A 24 24.55 -3.82 0.03
C THR A 24 24.06 -4.94 0.95
N PHE A 25 24.19 -6.20 0.52
CA PHE A 25 23.63 -7.37 1.22
C PHE A 25 24.72 -8.38 1.58
N GLU A 26 25.94 -7.94 1.88
CA GLU A 26 27.11 -8.82 2.02
C GLU A 26 26.95 -9.94 3.07
N GLU A 27 26.20 -9.68 4.14
CA GLU A 27 25.91 -10.64 5.21
C GLU A 27 24.77 -11.61 4.85
N GLU A 28 23.93 -11.27 3.89
CA GLU A 28 22.70 -11.99 3.59
C GLU A 28 22.74 -12.74 2.25
N LEU A 29 23.45 -12.20 1.26
CA LEU A 29 23.48 -12.66 -0.12
C LEU A 29 24.91 -12.82 -0.63
N THR A 30 25.14 -13.83 -1.47
CA THR A 30 26.38 -13.98 -2.22
C THR A 30 26.11 -14.25 -3.70
N PHE A 31 26.66 -13.40 -4.56
CA PHE A 31 26.62 -13.51 -6.01
C PHE A 31 27.92 -14.13 -6.52
N ASN A 32 27.87 -15.40 -6.89
CA ASN A 32 28.97 -16.07 -7.57
C ASN A 32 28.85 -15.86 -9.09
N LEU A 33 29.82 -15.14 -9.63
CA LEU A 33 29.92 -14.82 -11.05
C LEU A 33 30.90 -15.79 -11.71
N ASP A 34 30.40 -16.67 -12.57
CA ASP A 34 31.23 -17.45 -13.51
C ASP A 34 30.97 -16.93 -14.94
N THR A 35 31.90 -17.22 -15.84
CA THR A 35 31.86 -16.94 -17.28
C THR A 35 30.55 -17.34 -17.97
N GLN A 36 29.80 -18.32 -17.42
CA GLN A 36 28.57 -18.84 -18.03
C GLN A 36 27.30 -18.55 -17.22
N GLN A 37 27.40 -18.27 -15.92
CA GLN A 37 26.23 -18.18 -15.04
C GLN A 37 26.44 -17.21 -13.87
N VAL A 38 25.34 -16.66 -13.38
CA VAL A 38 25.27 -15.95 -12.11
C VAL A 38 24.51 -16.82 -11.14
N GLN A 39 25.12 -17.16 -10.01
CA GLN A 39 24.47 -17.90 -8.93
C GLN A 39 24.28 -16.99 -7.73
N LEU A 40 23.05 -16.92 -7.21
CA LEU A 40 22.72 -16.28 -5.96
C LEU A 40 22.66 -17.33 -4.85
N ILE A 41 23.38 -17.09 -3.76
CA ILE A 41 23.32 -17.88 -2.53
C ILE A 41 22.70 -16.97 -1.46
N GLU A 42 21.62 -17.46 -0.84
CA GLU A 42 20.95 -16.79 0.28
C GLU A 42 21.43 -17.42 1.59
N HIS A 43 22.03 -16.62 2.49
CA HIS A 43 22.45 -17.08 3.82
C HIS A 43 21.32 -16.98 4.85
N HIS A 44 20.37 -16.09 4.60
CA HIS A 44 19.18 -15.89 5.39
C HIS A 44 17.93 -16.00 4.52
N SER A 45 16.92 -16.73 4.99
CA SER A 45 15.66 -16.89 4.26
C SER A 45 14.74 -15.72 4.59
N HIS A 46 14.90 -14.63 3.84
CA HIS A 46 13.97 -13.51 3.85
C HIS A 46 12.98 -13.61 2.69
N GLN A 47 11.78 -13.05 2.87
CA GLN A 47 10.87 -12.85 1.74
C GLN A 47 11.46 -11.80 0.79
N THR A 48 11.26 -11.94 -0.51
CA THR A 48 11.84 -11.05 -1.52
C THR A 48 11.54 -9.55 -1.27
N ASN A 49 10.36 -9.23 -0.75
CA ASN A 49 9.97 -7.86 -0.40
C ASN A 49 10.90 -7.19 0.63
N TYR A 50 11.53 -7.97 1.51
CA TYR A 50 12.52 -7.45 2.46
C TYR A 50 13.67 -6.75 1.72
N TYR A 51 14.29 -7.43 0.74
CA TYR A 51 15.40 -6.86 -0.02
C TYR A 51 14.97 -5.62 -0.81
N PHE A 52 13.79 -5.65 -1.42
CA PHE A 52 13.25 -4.49 -2.12
C PHE A 52 13.04 -3.30 -1.18
N HIS A 53 12.48 -3.51 0.01
CA HIS A 53 12.27 -2.45 0.99
C HIS A 53 13.60 -1.82 1.44
N GLN A 54 14.66 -2.62 1.62
CA GLN A 54 16.00 -2.08 1.92
C GLN A 54 16.52 -1.17 0.81
N LEU A 55 16.37 -1.57 -0.45
CA LEU A 55 16.75 -0.74 -1.60
C LEU A 55 15.88 0.54 -1.69
N TYR A 56 14.57 0.41 -1.49
CA TYR A 56 13.65 1.55 -1.53
C TYR A 56 13.90 2.57 -0.43
N ASN A 57 14.35 2.14 0.75
CA ASN A 57 14.74 3.05 1.82
C ASN A 57 15.91 3.98 1.45
N GLN A 58 16.71 3.63 0.44
CA GLN A 58 17.77 4.48 -0.09
C GLN A 58 17.26 5.53 -1.09
N SER A 59 16.02 5.38 -1.59
CA SER A 59 15.46 6.22 -2.64
C SER A 59 15.18 7.66 -2.18
N THR A 60 15.87 8.62 -2.80
CA THR A 60 15.68 10.05 -2.52
C THR A 60 14.23 10.51 -2.76
N ILE A 61 13.56 9.98 -3.79
CA ILE A 61 12.17 10.35 -4.09
C ILE A 61 11.20 9.83 -3.03
N LEU A 62 11.40 8.60 -2.54
CA LEU A 62 10.56 8.02 -1.50
C LEU A 62 10.77 8.72 -0.16
N LYS A 63 12.03 9.03 0.20
CA LYS A 63 12.36 9.83 1.38
C LYS A 63 11.69 11.20 1.37
N ILE A 64 11.72 11.89 0.22
CA ILE A 64 11.07 13.21 0.07
C ILE A 64 9.54 13.10 0.08
N LEU A 65 8.95 12.07 -0.54
CA LEU A 65 7.50 11.84 -0.46
C LEU A 65 7.06 11.57 0.98
N ARG A 66 7.80 10.73 1.71
CA ARG A 66 7.60 10.48 3.13
C ARG A 66 7.61 11.78 3.93
N PHE A 67 8.61 12.63 3.71
CA PHE A 67 8.70 13.94 4.37
C PHE A 67 7.44 14.79 4.17
N PHE A 68 6.85 14.81 2.97
CA PHE A 68 5.64 15.59 2.71
C PHE A 68 4.36 15.00 3.33
N LEU A 69 4.37 13.72 3.70
CA LEU A 69 3.23 13.03 4.32
C LEU A 69 3.29 13.04 5.86
N LEU A 70 4.48 13.21 6.42
CA LEU A 70 4.66 13.35 7.87
C LEU A 70 4.16 14.71 8.34
N GLN A 71 3.39 14.70 9.42
CA GLN A 71 3.03 15.92 10.13
C GLN A 71 4.24 16.39 10.94
N GLY A 72 4.84 17.52 10.57
CA GLY A 72 5.99 18.06 11.27
C GLY A 72 6.26 19.52 10.94
N ASN A 73 6.97 20.18 11.86
CA ASN A 73 7.40 21.57 11.72
C ASN A 73 8.79 21.70 11.07
N GLN A 74 9.43 20.59 10.72
CA GLN A 74 10.75 20.59 10.09
C GLN A 74 10.69 21.27 8.72
N SER A 75 11.62 22.20 8.47
CA SER A 75 11.74 22.82 7.16
C SER A 75 12.33 21.84 6.13
N PHE A 76 12.01 22.04 4.85
CA PHE A 76 12.55 21.21 3.78
C PHE A 76 14.08 21.27 3.71
N ASN A 77 14.67 22.44 3.99
CA ASN A 77 16.12 22.60 4.01
C ASN A 77 16.77 21.76 5.12
N GLU A 78 16.24 21.82 6.35
CA GLU A 78 16.72 20.99 7.47
C GLU A 78 16.59 19.50 7.17
N PHE A 79 15.48 19.09 6.56
CA PHE A 79 15.28 17.71 6.12
C PHE A 79 16.35 17.29 5.10
N THR A 80 16.57 18.07 4.04
CA THR A 80 17.57 17.72 3.02
C THR A 80 18.98 17.63 3.57
N GLN A 81 19.34 18.49 4.52
CA GLN A 81 20.64 18.42 5.20
C GLN A 81 20.78 17.14 6.03
N LYS A 82 19.75 16.78 6.80
CA LYS A 82 19.73 15.55 7.62
C LYS A 82 19.88 14.29 6.77
N GLU A 83 19.25 14.27 5.59
CA GLU A 83 19.30 13.14 4.66
C GLU A 83 20.52 13.18 3.71
N TYR A 84 21.46 14.11 3.92
CA TYR A 84 22.63 14.33 3.07
C TYR A 84 22.29 14.57 1.58
N ILE A 85 21.13 15.19 1.32
CA ILE A 85 20.66 15.57 -0.01
C ILE A 85 21.06 17.03 -0.28
N SER A 86 21.73 17.29 -1.40
CA SER A 86 22.01 18.68 -1.79
C SER A 86 20.71 19.45 -2.04
N ILE A 87 20.65 20.71 -1.63
CA ILE A 87 19.44 21.56 -1.75
C ILE A 87 18.93 21.58 -3.19
N ALA A 88 19.81 21.70 -4.18
CA ALA A 88 19.45 21.68 -5.60
C ALA A 88 18.79 20.35 -6.03
N THR A 89 19.34 19.21 -5.60
CA THR A 89 18.72 17.90 -5.85
C THR A 89 17.39 17.78 -5.13
N GLY A 90 17.30 18.24 -3.87
CA GLY A 90 16.06 18.27 -3.11
C GLY A 90 14.93 18.98 -3.85
N TYR A 91 15.16 20.21 -4.33
CA TYR A 91 14.13 20.96 -5.06
C TYR A 91 13.75 20.32 -6.41
N ARG A 92 14.71 19.74 -7.13
CA ARG A 92 14.44 19.01 -8.37
C ARG A 92 13.57 17.77 -8.11
N VAL A 93 13.83 17.03 -7.05
CA VAL A 93 13.02 15.86 -6.67
C VAL A 93 11.65 16.30 -6.15
N ARG A 94 11.57 17.38 -5.36
CA ARG A 94 10.29 17.99 -4.94
C ARG A 94 9.39 18.31 -6.13
N GLN A 95 9.94 18.86 -7.21
CA GLN A 95 9.16 19.10 -8.44
C GLN A 95 8.62 17.80 -9.06
N LYS A 96 9.43 16.74 -9.10
CA LYS A 96 8.98 15.41 -9.56
C LYS A 96 7.88 14.85 -8.67
N CYS A 97 8.01 14.95 -7.34
CA CYS A 97 6.96 14.57 -6.41
C CYS A 97 5.66 15.34 -6.68
N GLY A 98 5.73 16.66 -6.89
CA GLY A 98 4.55 17.46 -7.24
C GLY A 98 3.89 17.05 -8.56
N LEU A 99 4.65 16.61 -9.56
CA LEU A 99 4.09 16.06 -10.80
C LEU A 99 3.41 14.70 -10.56
N LEU A 100 4.04 13.82 -9.77
CA LEU A 100 3.48 12.52 -9.40
C LEU A 100 2.20 12.66 -8.58
N LEU A 101 2.17 13.54 -7.58
CA LEU A 101 0.99 13.77 -6.75
C LEU A 101 -0.19 14.25 -7.60
N ARG A 102 0.06 15.18 -8.53
CA ARG A 102 -0.99 15.67 -9.44
C ARG A 102 -1.53 14.61 -10.39
N SER A 103 -0.71 13.65 -10.84
CA SER A 103 -1.21 12.57 -11.69
C SER A 103 -2.18 11.62 -10.96
N VAL A 104 -2.12 11.57 -9.63
CA VAL A 104 -3.05 10.80 -8.77
C VAL A 104 -4.11 11.67 -8.10
N GLY A 105 -4.28 12.93 -8.52
CA GLY A 105 -5.28 13.86 -8.00
C GLY A 105 -5.03 14.35 -6.58
N LEU A 106 -3.75 14.43 -6.19
CA LEU A 106 -3.24 15.11 -5.00
C LEU A 106 -2.42 16.34 -5.44
N ASP A 107 -2.00 17.16 -4.50
CA ASP A 107 -1.06 18.26 -4.78
C ASP A 107 -0.11 18.48 -3.59
N LEU A 108 0.85 19.40 -3.77
CA LEU A 108 1.81 19.79 -2.76
C LEU A 108 1.67 21.29 -2.46
N VAL A 109 1.13 21.62 -1.28
CA VAL A 109 1.08 23.00 -0.78
C VAL A 109 2.14 23.16 0.30
N LYS A 110 3.09 24.07 0.07
CA LYS A 110 4.32 24.19 0.88
C LYS A 110 5.07 22.85 0.95
N ASN A 111 5.04 22.17 2.09
CA ASN A 111 5.71 20.89 2.34
C ASN A 111 4.71 19.82 2.79
N GLN A 112 3.43 19.96 2.43
CA GLN A 112 2.40 19.02 2.83
C GLN A 112 1.61 18.56 1.60
N VAL A 113 1.39 17.25 1.54
CA VAL A 113 0.46 16.67 0.56
C VAL A 113 -0.95 17.11 0.91
N VAL A 114 -1.67 17.59 -0.08
CA VAL A 114 -3.07 18.01 0.05
C VAL A 114 -3.93 17.34 -1.03
N GLY A 115 -5.24 17.31 -0.79
CA GLY A 115 -6.22 16.69 -1.69
C GLY A 115 -7.22 15.85 -0.88
N PRO A 116 -8.07 15.07 -1.56
CA PRO A 116 -9.04 14.22 -0.89
C PRO A 116 -8.34 13.22 0.04
N GLU A 117 -8.71 13.22 1.32
CA GLU A 117 -8.03 12.44 2.37
C GLU A 117 -8.00 10.95 2.05
N TYR A 118 -9.05 10.38 1.45
CA TYR A 118 -9.04 8.97 1.03
C TYR A 118 -7.88 8.66 0.06
N ARG A 119 -7.51 9.58 -0.85
CA ARG A 119 -6.38 9.39 -1.76
C ARG A 119 -5.03 9.48 -1.04
N ILE A 120 -4.93 10.36 -0.03
CA ILE A 120 -3.75 10.46 0.81
C ILE A 120 -3.53 9.15 1.57
N ARG A 121 -4.59 8.56 2.14
CA ARG A 121 -4.52 7.25 2.81
C ARG A 121 -4.05 6.14 1.87
N PHE A 122 -4.53 6.12 0.62
CA PHE A 122 -4.05 5.16 -0.39
C PHE A 122 -2.58 5.37 -0.76
N LEU A 123 -2.12 6.63 -0.85
CA LEU A 123 -0.71 6.90 -1.08
C LEU A 123 0.15 6.44 0.11
N ILE A 124 -0.30 6.68 1.35
CA ILE A 124 0.40 6.21 2.56
C ILE A 124 0.46 4.68 2.58
N ALA A 125 -0.66 4.00 2.32
CA ALA A 125 -0.72 2.56 2.30
C ALA A 125 0.16 1.96 1.19
N LEU A 126 0.19 2.56 0.01
CA LEU A 126 1.09 2.16 -1.07
C LEU A 126 2.55 2.28 -0.64
N LEU A 127 2.94 3.40 -0.03
CA LEU A 127 4.31 3.63 0.43
C LEU A 127 4.72 2.64 1.52
N GLN A 128 3.84 2.37 2.49
CA GLN A 128 4.12 1.42 3.58
C GLN A 128 4.13 -0.03 3.10
N PHE A 129 3.14 -0.45 2.32
CA PHE A 129 2.99 -1.84 1.90
C PHE A 129 3.97 -2.23 0.80
N HIS A 130 4.03 -1.44 -0.28
CA HIS A 130 4.78 -1.83 -1.48
C HIS A 130 6.25 -1.40 -1.42
N PHE A 131 6.53 -0.27 -0.76
CA PHE A 131 7.89 0.28 -0.70
C PHE A 131 8.55 0.13 0.67
N GLY A 132 7.84 -0.36 1.69
CA GLY A 132 8.37 -0.48 3.06
C GLY A 132 8.65 0.86 3.74
N ILE A 133 8.07 1.96 3.24
CA ILE A 133 8.32 3.31 3.74
C ILE A 133 7.33 3.62 4.87
N GLU A 134 7.77 3.50 6.10
CA GLU A 134 6.95 3.72 7.30
C GLU A 134 6.57 5.21 7.49
N ILE A 135 5.27 5.51 7.49
CA ILE A 135 4.73 6.86 7.73
C ILE A 135 3.98 6.92 9.06
N TYR A 136 3.20 5.89 9.36
CA TYR A 136 2.52 5.66 10.62
C TYR A 136 3.00 4.37 11.25
N ASP A 137 3.24 4.41 12.56
CA ASP A 137 3.46 3.21 13.36
C ASP A 137 2.13 2.46 13.49
N LEU A 138 2.14 1.20 13.06
CA LEU A 138 0.99 0.28 13.09
C LEU A 138 1.19 -0.88 14.06
N ASN A 139 2.27 -0.87 14.85
CA ASN A 139 2.57 -1.89 15.86
C ASN A 139 1.83 -1.69 17.19
N ASP A 140 0.92 -0.72 17.26
CA ASP A 140 0.12 -0.42 18.45
C ASP A 140 -1.13 -1.31 18.60
N GLY A 141 -1.14 -2.48 17.95
CA GLY A 141 -2.30 -3.38 17.87
C GLY A 141 -3.27 -3.05 16.74
N SER A 142 -3.08 -1.95 16.01
CA SER A 142 -3.95 -1.57 14.89
C SER A 142 -4.07 -2.68 13.84
N MET A 143 -2.94 -3.30 13.46
CA MET A 143 -2.95 -4.40 12.49
C MET A 143 -3.65 -5.64 13.05
N ASP A 144 -3.44 -5.94 14.34
CA ASP A 144 -4.05 -7.08 15.00
C ASP A 144 -5.57 -6.98 15.01
N TRP A 145 -6.14 -5.80 15.27
CA TRP A 145 -7.58 -5.63 15.25
C TRP A 145 -8.18 -5.96 13.89
N VAL A 146 -7.51 -5.53 12.80
CA VAL A 146 -8.00 -5.81 11.45
C VAL A 146 -7.79 -7.28 11.07
N THR A 147 -6.66 -7.90 11.41
CA THR A 147 -6.43 -9.32 11.13
C THR A 147 -7.42 -10.21 11.87
N HIS A 148 -7.71 -9.92 13.14
CA HIS A 148 -8.74 -10.62 13.90
C HIS A 148 -10.12 -10.46 13.25
N MET A 149 -10.49 -9.25 12.82
CA MET A 149 -11.75 -9.04 12.09
C MET A 149 -11.81 -9.89 10.81
N ILE A 150 -10.71 -9.96 10.04
CA ILE A 150 -10.63 -10.77 8.82
C ILE A 150 -10.84 -12.25 9.13
N VAL A 151 -10.14 -12.80 10.13
CA VAL A 151 -10.27 -14.20 10.57
C VAL A 151 -11.70 -14.49 11.04
N GLN A 152 -12.28 -13.63 11.87
CA GLN A 152 -13.67 -13.79 12.33
C GLN A 152 -14.68 -13.75 11.19
N SER A 153 -14.37 -13.03 10.11
CA SER A 153 -15.26 -12.91 8.95
C SER A 153 -15.23 -14.11 8.00
N ASN A 154 -14.25 -15.01 8.13
CA ASN A 154 -13.99 -16.10 7.18
C ASN A 154 -13.68 -17.42 7.91
N SER A 155 -14.62 -18.37 7.81
CA SER A 155 -14.57 -19.66 8.52
C SER A 155 -13.41 -20.57 8.11
N GLN A 156 -12.80 -20.33 6.95
CA GLN A 156 -11.74 -21.15 6.38
C GLN A 156 -10.34 -20.56 6.64
N LEU A 157 -10.26 -19.46 7.39
CA LEU A 157 -9.04 -18.71 7.59
C LEU A 157 -8.62 -18.77 9.06
N SER A 158 -7.31 -18.88 9.29
CA SER A 158 -6.71 -18.77 10.62
C SER A 158 -5.62 -17.69 10.60
N HIS A 159 -5.13 -17.29 11.77
CA HIS A 159 -4.03 -16.33 11.86
C HIS A 159 -2.76 -16.87 11.20
N GLU A 160 -2.45 -18.15 11.39
CA GLU A 160 -1.26 -18.80 10.82
C GLU A 160 -1.32 -18.82 9.28
N LEU A 161 -2.51 -19.02 8.70
CA LEU A 161 -2.71 -18.98 7.25
C LEU A 161 -2.55 -17.55 6.68
N LEU A 162 -3.00 -16.53 7.41
CA LEU A 162 -2.78 -15.15 7.01
C LEU A 162 -1.30 -14.77 7.04
N GLU A 163 -0.57 -15.15 8.09
CA GLU A 163 0.86 -14.81 8.24
C GLU A 163 1.73 -15.31 7.08
N ILE A 164 1.38 -16.45 6.48
CA ILE A 164 2.08 -16.98 5.30
C ILE A 164 1.55 -16.42 3.96
N THR A 165 0.51 -15.57 3.98
CA THR A 165 -0.09 -14.91 2.81
C THR A 165 -0.24 -13.39 3.00
N PRO A 166 0.83 -12.65 3.33
CA PRO A 166 0.76 -11.22 3.63
C PRO A 166 0.16 -10.36 2.51
N ASP A 167 0.38 -10.76 1.25
CA ASP A 167 -0.16 -10.07 0.07
C ASP A 167 -1.71 -10.16 -0.04
N GLU A 168 -2.36 -11.05 0.72
CA GLU A 168 -3.82 -11.16 0.74
C GLU A 168 -4.50 -10.24 1.75
N TYR A 169 -3.76 -9.58 2.65
CA TYR A 169 -4.39 -8.79 3.70
C TYR A 169 -3.64 -7.53 4.15
N VAL A 170 -2.30 -7.49 4.09
CA VAL A 170 -1.54 -6.41 4.75
C VAL A 170 -1.89 -5.04 4.18
N HIS A 171 -2.01 -4.90 2.86
CA HIS A 171 -2.41 -3.65 2.23
C HIS A 171 -3.81 -3.19 2.66
N PHE A 172 -4.77 -4.12 2.70
CA PHE A 172 -6.13 -3.86 3.19
C PHE A 172 -6.10 -3.45 4.67
N SER A 173 -5.33 -4.15 5.50
CA SER A 173 -5.23 -3.85 6.92
C SER A 173 -4.61 -2.48 7.21
N ILE A 174 -3.57 -2.09 6.46
CA ILE A 174 -3.00 -0.73 6.55
C ILE A 174 -4.07 0.31 6.20
N LEU A 175 -4.78 0.12 5.08
CA LEU A 175 -5.82 1.04 4.64
C LEU A 175 -6.95 1.18 5.67
N VAL A 176 -7.40 0.08 6.28
CA VAL A 176 -8.42 0.11 7.35
C VAL A 176 -7.88 0.79 8.59
N ALA A 177 -6.64 0.50 9.02
CA ALA A 177 -6.03 1.13 10.18
C ALA A 177 -5.87 2.65 10.03
N LEU A 178 -5.65 3.13 8.80
CA LEU A 178 -5.63 4.56 8.51
C LEU A 178 -6.97 5.27 8.77
N THR A 179 -8.07 4.54 8.97
CA THR A 179 -9.35 5.12 9.39
C THR A 179 -9.23 5.88 10.70
N TRP A 180 -8.59 5.27 11.70
CA TRP A 180 -8.40 5.91 13.00
C TRP A 180 -7.08 6.65 13.15
N LYS A 181 -6.01 6.21 12.47
CA LYS A 181 -4.70 6.90 12.51
C LYS A 181 -4.71 8.29 11.88
N ARG A 182 -5.69 8.56 11.02
CA ARG A 182 -5.87 9.82 10.31
C ARG A 182 -7.26 10.39 10.48
N ARG A 183 -7.87 10.13 11.64
CA ARG A 183 -9.24 10.51 11.95
C ARG A 183 -9.42 12.02 12.07
N GLU A 184 -8.37 12.73 12.45
CA GLU A 184 -8.35 14.19 12.54
C GLU A 184 -8.50 14.89 11.18
N PHE A 185 -8.27 14.15 10.08
CA PHE A 185 -8.45 14.66 8.73
C PHE A 185 -9.85 14.30 8.20
N PRO A 186 -10.65 15.29 7.79
CA PRO A 186 -12.00 15.04 7.31
C PRO A 186 -11.97 14.23 6.01
N LEU A 187 -12.82 13.21 5.95
CA LEU A 187 -13.06 12.45 4.73
C LEU A 187 -14.01 13.24 3.83
N GLU A 188 -13.55 13.54 2.61
CA GLU A 188 -14.36 14.13 1.56
C GLU A 188 -14.40 13.18 0.36
N PHE A 189 -15.59 12.67 0.05
CA PHE A 189 -15.82 11.87 -1.13
C PHE A 189 -16.43 12.72 -2.25
N PRO A 190 -15.97 12.56 -3.50
CA PRO A 190 -16.70 13.11 -4.62
C PRO A 190 -18.06 12.40 -4.72
N GLU A 191 -19.12 13.16 -5.06
CA GLU A 191 -20.41 12.56 -5.37
C GLU A 191 -20.26 11.55 -6.51
N SER A 192 -20.58 10.28 -6.24
CA SER A 192 -20.39 9.17 -7.18
C SER A 192 -21.61 8.27 -7.16
N LYS A 193 -22.46 8.38 -8.19
CA LYS A 193 -23.63 7.52 -8.35
C LYS A 193 -23.21 6.06 -8.47
N GLU A 194 -22.07 5.81 -9.09
CA GLU A 194 -21.46 4.50 -9.23
C GLU A 194 -21.12 3.89 -7.86
N PHE A 195 -20.53 4.67 -6.96
CA PHE A 195 -20.19 4.21 -5.61
C PHE A 195 -21.44 3.92 -4.78
N GLU A 196 -22.45 4.81 -4.84
CA GLU A 196 -23.75 4.56 -4.20
C GLU A 196 -24.43 3.30 -4.72
N LYS A 197 -24.27 2.98 -6.01
CA LYS A 197 -24.78 1.71 -6.55
C LYS A 197 -24.01 0.51 -6.02
N LEU A 198 -22.69 0.61 -5.86
CA LEU A 198 -21.87 -0.48 -5.30
C LEU A 198 -22.23 -0.81 -3.84
N LYS A 199 -22.76 0.15 -3.06
CA LYS A 199 -23.25 -0.13 -1.70
C LYS A 199 -24.42 -1.11 -1.65
N ASN A 200 -25.07 -1.42 -2.78
CA ASN A 200 -26.09 -2.49 -2.85
C ASN A 200 -25.48 -3.90 -2.86
N LEU A 201 -24.15 -4.03 -2.94
CA LEU A 201 -23.50 -5.34 -2.83
C LEU A 201 -23.74 -5.92 -1.44
N PHE A 202 -24.01 -7.24 -1.39
CA PHE A 202 -24.25 -7.96 -0.13
C PHE A 202 -23.12 -7.79 0.89
N MET A 203 -21.91 -7.47 0.43
CA MET A 203 -20.76 -7.30 1.29
C MET A 203 -20.78 -5.99 2.08
N TYR A 204 -21.43 -4.94 1.57
CA TYR A 204 -21.50 -3.65 2.25
C TYR A 204 -22.09 -3.76 3.67
N PRO A 205 -23.31 -4.32 3.87
CA PRO A 205 -23.86 -4.47 5.22
C PRO A 205 -23.05 -5.43 6.10
N ILE A 206 -22.47 -6.51 5.53
CA ILE A 206 -21.63 -7.45 6.28
C ILE A 206 -20.38 -6.74 6.83
N LEU A 207 -19.72 -5.93 5.99
CA LEU A 207 -18.53 -5.20 6.37
C LEU A 207 -18.85 -4.17 7.47
N MET A 208 -19.96 -3.43 7.34
CA MET A 208 -20.39 -2.47 8.35
C MET A 208 -20.69 -3.15 9.69
N GLU A 209 -21.41 -4.28 9.68
CA GLU A 209 -21.69 -5.07 10.89
C GLU A 209 -20.40 -5.50 11.58
N HIS A 210 -19.42 -6.03 10.83
CA HIS A 210 -18.12 -6.41 11.41
C HIS A 210 -17.33 -5.20 11.93
N CYS A 211 -17.37 -4.04 11.26
CA CYS A 211 -16.73 -2.83 11.77
C CYS A 211 -17.33 -2.40 13.11
N GLN A 212 -18.65 -2.39 13.22
CA GLN A 212 -19.38 -1.96 14.42
C GLN A 212 -19.28 -2.95 15.57
N THR A 213 -19.29 -4.25 15.28
CA THR A 213 -19.27 -5.29 16.31
C THR A 213 -17.87 -5.67 16.78
N TYR A 214 -16.84 -5.46 15.95
CA TYR A 214 -15.47 -5.81 16.28
C TYR A 214 -14.54 -4.60 16.36
N LEU A 215 -14.42 -3.79 15.30
CA LEU A 215 -13.42 -2.73 15.26
C LEU A 215 -13.75 -1.57 16.22
N GLU A 216 -14.99 -1.11 16.25
CA GLU A 216 -15.43 -0.01 17.12
C GLU A 216 -15.11 -0.27 18.62
N PRO A 217 -15.44 -1.45 19.19
CA PRO A 217 -15.03 -1.79 20.55
C PRO A 217 -13.52 -1.79 20.79
N HIS A 218 -12.73 -2.36 19.88
CA HIS A 218 -11.27 -2.44 20.04
C HIS A 218 -10.60 -1.07 19.93
N ALA A 219 -11.06 -0.26 18.99
CA ALA A 219 -10.57 1.09 18.75
C ALA A 219 -11.15 2.12 19.73
N ASN A 220 -12.08 1.72 20.61
CA ASN A 220 -12.80 2.58 21.55
C ASN A 220 -13.39 3.83 20.86
N MET A 221 -14.06 3.62 19.73
CA MET A 221 -14.65 4.68 18.94
C MET A 221 -15.87 4.20 18.16
N THR A 222 -16.74 5.13 17.74
CA THR A 222 -17.85 4.86 16.82
C THR A 222 -17.51 5.43 15.46
N PHE A 223 -17.70 4.67 14.38
CA PHE A 223 -17.44 5.14 13.02
C PHE A 223 -18.58 6.01 12.48
N THR A 224 -18.22 7.07 11.76
CA THR A 224 -19.19 7.83 10.97
C THR A 224 -19.57 7.06 9.71
N GLN A 225 -20.63 7.48 9.04
CA GLN A 225 -21.04 6.88 7.77
C GLN A 225 -19.95 7.03 6.70
N GLU A 226 -19.25 8.16 6.67
CA GLU A 226 -18.13 8.42 5.75
C GLU A 226 -16.93 7.50 6.04
N GLU A 227 -16.67 7.18 7.31
CA GLU A 227 -15.62 6.23 7.71
C GLU A 227 -15.97 4.79 7.29
N LEU A 228 -17.24 4.39 7.43
CA LEU A 228 -17.72 3.09 6.96
C LEU A 228 -17.69 3.01 5.42
N ASP A 229 -18.06 4.10 4.74
CA ASP A 229 -17.95 4.22 3.29
C ASP A 229 -16.50 4.15 2.82
N TYR A 230 -15.56 4.78 3.55
CA TYR A 230 -14.13 4.65 3.30
C TYR A 230 -13.68 3.19 3.39
N ILE A 231 -14.04 2.48 4.46
CA ILE A 231 -13.65 1.07 4.64
C ILE A 231 -14.26 0.20 3.53
N PHE A 232 -15.47 0.50 3.06
CA PHE A 232 -16.04 -0.18 1.90
C PHE A 232 -15.31 0.13 0.59
N LEU A 233 -14.89 1.37 0.38
CA LEU A 233 -14.04 1.73 -0.77
C LEU A 233 -12.72 0.93 -0.75
N VAL A 234 -12.11 0.78 0.44
CA VAL A 234 -10.92 -0.05 0.65
C VAL A 234 -11.20 -1.50 0.28
N TYR A 235 -12.30 -2.08 0.75
CA TYR A 235 -12.72 -3.42 0.35
C TYR A 235 -12.87 -3.58 -1.17
N CYS A 236 -13.42 -2.56 -1.85
CA CYS A 236 -13.61 -2.60 -3.30
C CYS A 236 -12.32 -2.48 -4.12
N SER A 237 -11.21 -2.06 -3.53
CA SER A 237 -9.99 -1.65 -4.26
C SER A 237 -8.71 -2.35 -3.82
N ALA A 238 -8.68 -2.96 -2.65
CA ALA A 238 -7.56 -3.76 -2.17
C ALA A 238 -7.90 -5.26 -2.22
N ASN A 239 -6.88 -6.10 -2.43
CA ASN A 239 -7.02 -7.52 -2.18
C ASN A 239 -7.30 -7.74 -0.68
N SER A 240 -8.27 -8.59 -0.37
CA SER A 240 -8.67 -8.85 1.01
C SER A 240 -9.24 -10.25 1.13
N SER A 241 -8.83 -10.95 2.19
CA SER A 241 -9.40 -12.24 2.60
C SER A 241 -10.67 -12.11 3.46
N PHE A 242 -11.13 -10.87 3.71
CA PHE A 242 -12.35 -10.59 4.45
C PHE A 242 -13.58 -11.22 3.78
N SER A 243 -14.27 -12.10 4.51
CA SER A 243 -15.49 -12.79 4.06
C SER A 243 -15.37 -13.46 2.68
N LYS A 244 -14.17 -13.92 2.30
CA LYS A 244 -13.88 -14.53 0.99
C LYS A 244 -14.67 -15.85 0.80
N ASP A 245 -14.91 -16.59 1.87
CA ASP A 245 -15.73 -17.80 1.92
C ASP A 245 -17.23 -17.55 1.71
N LYS A 246 -17.71 -16.32 1.94
CA LYS A 246 -19.13 -15.95 1.75
C LYS A 246 -19.51 -15.74 0.29
N TRP A 247 -18.56 -15.77 -0.65
CA TRP A 247 -18.81 -15.61 -2.08
C TRP A 247 -19.25 -16.91 -2.75
N ASN A 248 -20.41 -16.89 -3.41
CA ASN A 248 -20.90 -17.97 -4.26
C ASN A 248 -21.11 -17.48 -5.70
N GLN A 249 -21.44 -18.38 -6.64
CA GLN A 249 -21.59 -18.02 -8.05
C GLN A 249 -22.73 -17.02 -8.31
N GLU A 250 -23.81 -17.10 -7.55
CA GLU A 250 -24.94 -16.17 -7.64
C GLU A 250 -24.49 -14.74 -7.27
N LYS A 251 -23.83 -14.58 -6.12
CA LYS A 251 -23.28 -13.30 -5.64
C LYS A 251 -22.27 -12.72 -6.61
N LYS A 252 -21.38 -13.56 -7.18
CA LYS A 252 -20.42 -13.13 -8.21
C LYS A 252 -21.14 -12.61 -9.46
N THR A 253 -22.15 -13.33 -9.93
CA THR A 253 -22.95 -12.95 -11.11
C THR A 253 -23.68 -11.64 -10.87
N HIS A 254 -24.28 -11.46 -9.69
CA HIS A 254 -24.95 -10.22 -9.31
C HIS A 254 -23.98 -9.03 -9.26
N THR A 255 -22.79 -9.20 -8.67
CA THR A 255 -21.74 -8.16 -8.65
C THR A 255 -21.33 -7.76 -10.06
N ILE A 256 -21.10 -8.74 -10.95
CA ILE A 256 -20.75 -8.48 -12.36
C ILE A 256 -21.86 -7.69 -13.05
N GLN A 257 -23.12 -8.06 -12.87
CA GLN A 257 -24.26 -7.34 -13.45
C GLN A 257 -24.32 -5.90 -12.95
N LEU A 258 -24.15 -5.68 -11.65
CA LEU A 258 -24.14 -4.36 -11.04
C LEU A 258 -23.01 -3.49 -11.62
N ILE A 259 -21.80 -4.04 -11.74
CA ILE A 259 -20.64 -3.35 -12.33
C ILE A 259 -20.92 -2.99 -13.81
N LEU A 260 -21.45 -3.93 -14.59
CA LEU A 260 -21.74 -3.73 -16.02
C LEU A 260 -22.85 -2.69 -16.26
N GLN A 261 -23.89 -2.69 -15.43
CA GLN A 261 -25.05 -1.82 -15.59
C GLN A 261 -24.81 -0.40 -15.05
N HIS A 262 -23.98 -0.26 -14.03
CA HIS A 262 -23.91 0.98 -13.25
C HIS A 262 -22.51 1.58 -13.15
N THR A 263 -21.48 0.97 -13.73
CA THR A 263 -20.13 1.53 -13.67
C THR A 263 -19.48 1.60 -15.06
N ARG A 264 -18.44 2.42 -15.18
CA ARG A 264 -17.58 2.46 -16.37
C ARG A 264 -16.61 1.26 -16.44
N GLY A 265 -16.63 0.38 -15.43
CA GLY A 265 -15.74 -0.77 -15.26
C GLY A 265 -15.98 -1.93 -16.23
N LYS A 266 -16.91 -1.80 -17.19
CA LYS A 266 -17.15 -2.81 -18.24
C LYS A 266 -15.87 -3.30 -18.95
N HIS A 267 -14.88 -2.42 -19.09
CA HIS A 267 -13.59 -2.71 -19.74
C HIS A 267 -12.62 -3.51 -18.86
N LEU A 268 -12.86 -3.58 -17.54
CA LEU A 268 -12.06 -4.36 -16.59
C LEU A 268 -12.48 -5.84 -16.56
N LEU A 269 -13.70 -6.15 -17.05
CA LEU A 269 -14.27 -7.49 -17.06
C LEU A 269 -14.11 -8.20 -18.43
N SER A 270 -13.54 -7.52 -19.42
CA SER A 270 -13.38 -8.03 -20.79
C SER A 270 -11.98 -8.58 -21.07
N LYS A 271 -11.28 -9.08 -20.05
CA LYS A 271 -10.01 -9.80 -20.18
C LYS A 271 -10.18 -11.24 -19.74
#